data_AF-A0A7G2M1G9-F1
#
_entry.id   AF-A0A7G2M1G9-F1
#
_cell.length_a   1.000
_cell.length_b   1.000
_cell.length_c   1.000
_cell.angle_alpha   90.00
_cell.angle_beta   90.00
_cell.angle_gamma   90.00
#
_symmetry.space_group_name_H-M   'P 1'
#
loop_
_entity.id
_entity.type
_entity.pdbx_description
1 polymer ?
#
loop_
_entity_poly.entity_id
_entity_poly.type
_entity_poly.pdbx_seq_one_letter_code
_entity_poly.pdbx_strand_id
1 'polypeptide(L)' 'GRAEALRDAIGVALRDAGFDAAPNTTLPGVHETNICNRTRTGEGVQLELPRSLRRTLAEDADMLERFSLAVRGAL' A
#
# COMPACT_ATOMS: atom_id res chain seq x y z
N GLY A 1 4.39 -5.41 -5.54
CA GLY A 1 5.66 -5.76 -4.89
C GLY A 1 5.78 -7.27 -4.79
N ARG A 2 6.99 -7.77 -4.49
CA ARG A 2 7.26 -9.21 -4.31
C ARG A 2 6.84 -9.78 -2.95
N ALA A 3 6.67 -8.94 -1.92
CA ALA A 3 6.19 -9.38 -0.62
C ALA A 3 4.67 -9.64 -0.66
N GLU A 4 4.25 -10.74 -1.28
CA GLU A 4 2.84 -10.98 -1.63
C GLU A 4 1.93 -11.13 -0.41
N ALA A 5 2.35 -11.90 0.59
CA ALA A 5 1.57 -12.07 1.82
C ALA A 5 1.33 -10.72 2.53
N LEU A 6 2.37 -9.88 2.61
CA LEU A 6 2.27 -8.56 3.22
C LEU A 6 1.42 -7.59 2.38
N ARG A 7 1.60 -7.62 1.06
CA ARG A 7 0.78 -6.85 0.10
C ARG A 7 -0.70 -7.17 0.29
N ASP A 8 -1.03 -8.45 0.36
CA ASP A 8 -2.42 -8.90 0.46
C ASP A 8 -3.02 -8.58 1.84
N ALA A 9 -2.24 -8.72 2.92
CA ALA A 9 -2.63 -8.30 4.26
C ALA A 9 -2.93 -6.79 4.34
N ILE A 10 -2.05 -5.94 3.78
CA ILE A 10 -2.29 -4.49 3.68
C ILE A 10 -3.55 -4.21 2.86
N GLY A 11 -3.75 -4.92 1.75
CA GLY A 11 -4.94 -4.77 0.91
C GLY A 11 -6.25 -5.17 1.60
N VAL A 12 -6.24 -6.16 2.50
CA VAL A 12 -7.39 -6.49 3.37
C VAL A 12 -7.62 -5.38 4.39
N ALA A 13 -6.57 -4.98 5.13
CA ALA A 13 -6.70 -3.97 6.18
C ALA A 13 -7.19 -2.62 5.66
N LEU A 14 -6.75 -2.20 4.46
CA LEU A 14 -7.26 -0.99 3.80
C LEU A 14 -8.74 -1.10 3.46
N ARG A 15 -9.21 -2.25 2.95
CA ARG A 15 -10.62 -2.48 2.63
C ARG A 15 -11.48 -2.49 3.90
N ASP A 16 -11.03 -3.13 4.96
CA ASP A 16 -11.73 -3.15 6.25
C ASP A 16 -11.82 -1.74 6.87
N ALA A 17 -10.85 -0.87 6.58
CA ALA A 17 -10.85 0.54 6.97
C ALA A 17 -11.66 1.45 6.03
N GLY A 18 -12.31 0.89 5.00
CA GLY A 18 -13.18 1.62 4.07
C GLY A 18 -12.48 2.23 2.85
N PHE A 19 -11.25 1.82 2.54
CA PHE A 19 -10.54 2.24 1.33
C PHE A 19 -10.65 1.17 0.23
N ASP A 20 -10.90 1.60 -1.01
CA ASP A 20 -10.76 0.72 -2.16
C ASP A 20 -9.29 0.36 -2.37
N ALA A 21 -8.97 -0.93 -2.32
CA ALA A 21 -7.63 -1.45 -2.57
C ALA A 21 -7.71 -2.73 -3.41
N ALA A 22 -6.85 -2.82 -4.43
CA ALA A 22 -6.73 -3.98 -5.30
C ALA A 22 -5.28 -4.13 -5.81
N PRO A 23 -4.83 -5.35 -6.16
CA PRO A 23 -3.56 -5.53 -6.84
C PRO A 23 -3.49 -4.74 -8.14
N ASN A 24 -2.40 -3.99 -8.35
CA ASN A 24 -2.19 -3.22 -9.57
C ASN A 24 -1.67 -4.14 -10.69
N THR A 25 -2.40 -4.23 -11.81
CA THR A 25 -2.01 -5.03 -12.98
C THR A 25 -1.10 -4.29 -13.96
N THR A 26 -1.13 -2.96 -13.96
CA THR A 26 -0.32 -2.11 -14.86
C THR A 26 1.09 -1.89 -14.30
N LEU A 27 1.19 -1.59 -13.00
CA LEU A 27 2.45 -1.36 -12.29
C LEU A 27 2.53 -2.30 -11.07
N PRO A 28 2.71 -3.62 -11.29
CA PRO A 28 2.68 -4.60 -10.21
C PRO A 28 3.88 -4.50 -9.26
N GLY A 29 4.96 -3.80 -9.62
CA GLY A 29 6.13 -3.58 -8.78
C GLY A 29 6.89 -4.86 -8.43
N VAL A 30 6.84 -5.90 -9.28
CA VAL A 30 7.47 -7.21 -9.05
C VAL A 30 8.89 -7.32 -9.61
N HIS A 31 9.32 -6.35 -10.42
CA HIS A 31 10.66 -6.35 -11.00
C HIS A 31 11.72 -6.22 -9.91
N GLU A 32 12.79 -7.00 -9.97
CA GLU A 32 13.86 -7.03 -8.96
C GLU A 32 14.62 -5.71 -8.83
N THR A 33 14.69 -4.94 -9.92
CA THR A 33 15.35 -3.63 -9.94
C THR A 33 14.47 -2.50 -9.39
N ASN A 34 13.19 -2.75 -9.13
CA ASN A 34 12.32 -1.79 -8.45
C ASN A 34 12.88 -1.52 -7.04
N ILE A 35 12.98 -0.25 -6.66
CA ILE A 35 13.58 0.16 -5.38
C ILE A 35 12.91 -0.50 -4.17
N CYS A 36 11.60 -0.78 -4.21
CA CYS A 36 10.91 -1.45 -3.10
C CYS A 36 11.38 -2.89 -2.88
N ASN A 37 11.91 -3.57 -3.91
CA ASN A 37 12.40 -4.94 -3.83
C ASN A 37 13.91 -5.04 -3.55
N ARG A 38 14.62 -3.91 -3.41
CA ARG A 38 16.08 -3.87 -3.14
C ARG A 38 16.39 -3.96 -1.64
N THR A 39 15.57 -4.70 -0.90
CA THR A 39 15.72 -5.01 0.52
C THR A 39 16.62 -6.23 0.71
N ARG A 40 16.97 -6.58 1.96
CA ARG A 40 17.78 -7.78 2.26
C ARG A 40 17.13 -9.09 1.78
N THR A 41 15.80 -9.16 1.74
CA THR A 41 15.05 -10.34 1.30
C THR A 41 14.74 -10.34 -0.19
N GLY A 42 15.00 -9.23 -0.90
CA GLY A 42 14.58 -9.08 -2.29
C GLY A 42 13.08 -8.80 -2.46
N GLU A 43 12.38 -8.49 -1.36
CA GLU A 43 10.93 -8.39 -1.33
C GLU A 43 10.48 -7.08 -0.69
N GLY A 44 9.52 -6.41 -1.32
CA GLY A 44 8.80 -5.29 -0.74
C GLY A 44 7.39 -5.13 -1.28
N VAL A 45 6.67 -4.17 -0.71
CA VAL A 45 5.32 -3.78 -1.11
C VAL A 45 5.37 -2.39 -1.74
N GLN A 46 4.55 -2.18 -2.77
CA GLN A 46 4.37 -0.89 -3.43
C GLN A 46 2.89 -0.52 -3.33
N LEU A 47 2.60 0.71 -2.90
CA LEU A 47 1.28 1.29 -2.85
C LEU A 47 1.18 2.39 -3.91
N GLU A 48 0.18 2.30 -4.78
CA GLU A 48 -0.12 3.33 -5.76
C GLU A 48 -1.38 4.08 -5.34
N LEU A 49 -1.24 5.39 -5.12
CA LEU A 49 -2.33 6.22 -4.60
C LEU A 49 -2.77 7.24 -5.65
N PRO A 50 -4.06 7.29 -6.03
CA PRO A 50 -4.56 8.28 -6.96
C PRO A 50 -4.37 9.69 -6.39
N ARG A 51 -4.22 10.67 -7.28
CA ARG A 51 -3.99 12.08 -6.90
C ARG A 51 -5.07 12.62 -5.96
N SER A 52 -6.33 12.24 -6.18
CA SER A 52 -7.46 12.64 -5.34
C SER A 52 -7.26 12.16 -3.89
N LEU A 53 -7.00 10.87 -3.69
CA LEU A 53 -6.78 10.31 -2.36
C LEU A 53 -5.59 10.96 -1.65
N ARG A 54 -4.48 11.18 -2.35
CA ARG A 54 -3.32 11.90 -1.76
C ARG A 54 -3.66 13.31 -1.29
N ARG A 55 -4.53 14.03 -2.00
CA ARG A 55 -5.01 15.34 -1.57
C ARG A 55 -5.88 15.25 -0.33
N THR A 56 -6.85 14.33 -0.33
CA THR A 56 -7.72 14.11 0.83
C THR A 56 -6.90 13.75 2.07
N LEU A 57 -5.92 12.85 1.95
CA LEU A 57 -5.01 12.50 3.06
C LEU A 57 -4.15 13.67 3.55
N ALA A 58 -3.88 14.68 2.72
CA ALA A 58 -3.10 15.84 3.12
C ALA A 58 -3.95 16.93 3.80
N GLU A 59 -5.26 16.96 3.51
CA GLU A 59 -6.21 17.98 3.98
C GLU A 59 -7.05 17.50 5.18
N ASP A 60 -7.21 16.19 5.33
CA ASP A 60 -8.03 15.55 6.37
C ASP A 60 -7.16 14.65 7.26
N ALA A 61 -6.91 15.12 8.48
CA ALA A 61 -6.06 14.42 9.45
C ALA A 61 -6.67 13.09 9.93
N ASP A 62 -7.99 13.01 10.07
CA ASP A 62 -8.68 11.80 10.53
C ASP A 62 -8.62 10.72 9.43
N MET A 63 -8.75 11.14 8.16
CA MET A 63 -8.58 10.26 7.01
C MET A 63 -7.14 9.72 6.92
N LEU A 64 -6.14 10.58 7.15
CA LEU A 64 -4.73 10.18 7.18
C LEU A 64 -4.43 9.23 8.33
N GLU A 65 -4.96 9.50 9.51
CA GLU A 65 -4.78 8.62 10.67
C GLU A 65 -5.39 7.25 10.40
N ARG A 66 -6.63 7.19 9.89
CA ARG A 66 -7.29 5.94 9.54
C ARG A 66 -6.51 5.13 8.51
N PHE A 67 -6.03 5.77 7.44
CA PHE A 67 -5.19 5.13 6.43
C PHE A 67 -3.89 4.59 7.05
N SER A 68 -3.23 5.40 7.87
CA SER A 68 -1.95 5.04 8.50
C SER A 68 -2.09 3.90 9.50
N LEU A 69 -3.16 3.89 10.30
CA LEU A 69 -3.47 2.81 11.24
C LEU A 69 -3.80 1.51 10.50
N ALA A 70 -4.55 1.58 9.40
CA ALA A 70 -4.83 0.41 8.57
C ALA A 70 -3.56 -0.22 8.00
N VAL A 71 -2.66 0.59 7.44
CA VAL A 71 -1.36 0.09 6.93
C VAL A 71 -0.51 -0.47 8.08
N ARG A 72 -0.42 0.24 9.22
CA ARG A 72 0.37 -0.21 10.38
C ARG A 72 -0.16 -1.51 11.00
N GLY A 73 -1.47 -1.70 11.03
CA GLY A 73 -2.09 -2.91 11.60
C GLY A 73 -1.84 -4.18 10.79
N ALA A 74 -1.37 -4.04 9.55
CA ALA A 74 -1.01 -5.17 8.69
C ALA A 74 0.49 -5.54 8.73
N LEU A 75 1.33 -4.75 9.43
CA LEU A 75 2.77 -5.00 9.62
C LEU A 75 3.02 -5.83 10.88
#